data_AF-A0AA38GV97-F1
#
_entry.id   AF-A0AA38GV97-F1
#
_cell.length_a   1.000
_cell.length_b   1.000
_cell.length_c   1.000
_cell.angle_alpha   90.00
_cell.angle_beta   90.00
_cell.angle_gamma   90.00
#
_symmetry.space_group_name_H-M   'P 1'
#
loop_
_entity.id
_entity.type
_entity.pdbx_description
1 polymer ?
#
loop_
_entity_poly.entity_id
_entity_poly.type
_entity_poly.pdbx_seq_one_letter_code
_entity_poly.pdbx_strand_id
1 'polypeptide(L)' 'MHAHTQDLMEYVNRSGKFEGKFHGFTGVDGPLGKQMDNTKTRIETGWEPKYPSFVQFL' A
#
# COMPACT_ATOMS: atom_id res chain seq x y z
N MET A 1 6.46 1.53 -14.03
CA MET A 1 6.65 1.64 -12.57
C MET A 1 6.22 0.32 -11.92
N HIS A 2 7.13 -0.65 -11.82
CA HIS A 2 6.84 -2.01 -11.30
C HIS A 2 7.37 -2.28 -9.87
N ALA A 3 8.16 -1.36 -9.30
CA ALA A 3 8.91 -1.63 -8.07
C ALA A 3 8.06 -1.50 -6.79
N HIS A 4 7.16 -0.51 -6.72
CA HIS A 4 6.63 -0.07 -5.42
C HIS A 4 5.65 -1.07 -4.76
N THR A 5 4.93 -1.86 -5.55
CA THR A 5 3.97 -2.86 -5.04
C THR A 5 4.62 -4.20 -4.73
N GLN A 6 5.73 -4.56 -5.39
CA GLN A 6 6.48 -5.78 -5.06
C GLN A 6 7.19 -5.64 -3.72
N ASP A 7 7.86 -4.52 -3.48
CA ASP A 7 8.55 -4.23 -2.21
C ASP A 7 7.56 -4.27 -1.04
N LEU A 8 6.36 -3.70 -1.22
CA LEU A 8 5.30 -3.71 -0.22
C LEU A 8 4.88 -5.13 0.17
N MET A 9 4.78 -6.04 -0.80
CA MET A 9 4.40 -7.43 -0.55
C MET A 9 5.53 -8.24 0.14
N GLU A 10 6.78 -7.83 0.00
CA GLU A 10 7.86 -8.39 0.80
C GLU A 10 7.67 -8.03 2.28
N TYR A 11 7.31 -6.78 2.60
CA TYR A 11 6.97 -6.39 3.98
C TYR A 11 5.78 -7.19 4.51
N VAL A 12 4.75 -7.44 3.70
CA VAL A 12 3.61 -8.30 4.08
C VAL A 12 4.08 -9.70 4.45
N ASN A 13 4.86 -10.35 3.58
CA ASN A 13 5.39 -11.70 3.80
C ASN A 13 6.27 -11.77 5.07
N ARG A 14 7.01 -10.71 5.37
CA ARG A 14 7.88 -10.63 6.56
C ARG A 14 7.15 -10.28 7.85
N SER A 15 5.99 -9.63 7.78
CA SER A 15 5.24 -9.16 8.95
C SER A 15 4.71 -10.29 9.83
N GLY A 16 4.46 -11.47 9.27
CA GLY A 16 3.79 -12.58 9.96
C GLY A 16 2.33 -12.28 10.34
N LYS A 17 1.77 -11.13 9.94
CA LYS A 17 0.37 -10.74 10.22
C LYS A 17 -0.66 -11.49 9.38
N PHE A 18 -0.22 -12.18 8.33
CA PHE A 18 -1.09 -12.88 7.39
C PHE A 18 -0.60 -14.31 7.18
N GLU A 19 -1.55 -15.23 7.06
CA GLU A 19 -1.27 -16.62 6.67
C GLU A 19 -1.10 -16.71 5.15
N GLY A 20 -0.16 -17.55 4.70
CA GLY A 20 0.17 -17.72 3.29
C GLY A 20 1.30 -16.82 2.81
N LYS A 21 1.75 -17.03 1.57
CA LYS A 21 2.84 -16.29 0.95
C LYS A 21 2.33 -15.57 -0.30
N PHE A 22 2.66 -14.30 -0.43
CA PHE A 22 2.44 -13.58 -1.67
C PHE A 22 3.36 -14.16 -2.77
N HIS A 23 2.75 -14.68 -3.83
CA HIS A 23 3.46 -15.32 -4.95
C HIS A 23 3.62 -14.41 -6.17
N GLY A 24 2.92 -13.28 -6.23
CA GLY A 24 2.96 -12.35 -7.36
C GLY A 24 1.57 -11.85 -7.74
N PHE A 25 1.53 -10.72 -8.45
CA PHE A 25 0.31 -10.23 -9.08
C PHE A 25 0.04 -11.05 -10.35
N THR A 26 -1.22 -11.44 -10.56
CA THR A 26 -1.63 -12.29 -11.70
C THR A 26 -1.92 -11.50 -12.99
N GLY A 27 -1.88 -10.16 -12.94
CA GLY A 27 -2.11 -9.29 -14.08
C GLY A 27 -1.18 -8.07 -14.03
N VAL A 28 -0.44 -7.85 -15.11
CA VAL A 28 0.50 -6.72 -15.27
C VAL A 28 0.01 -5.70 -16.32
N ASP A 29 -1.02 -6.05 -17.10
CA ASP A 29 -1.47 -5.28 -18.27
C ASP A 29 -2.84 -4.61 -18.08
N GLY A 30 -3.09 -4.11 -16.86
CA GLY A 30 -4.27 -3.28 -16.55
C GLY A 30 -3.93 -1.80 -16.45
N PRO A 31 -4.88 -0.87 -16.63
CA PRO A 31 -4.63 0.54 -16.34
C PRO A 31 -4.16 0.68 -14.89
N LEU A 32 -3.02 1.33 -14.70
CA LEU A 32 -2.50 1.68 -13.38
C LEU A 32 -3.59 2.44 -12.64
N GLY A 33 -4.06 1.90 -11.52
CA GLY A 33 -5.10 2.52 -10.71
C GLY A 33 -4.75 3.97 -10.34
N LYS A 34 -5.76 4.78 -10.04
CA LYS A 34 -5.55 6.19 -9.70
C LYS A 34 -4.88 6.31 -8.33
N GLN A 35 -3.71 6.95 -8.27
CA GLN A 35 -3.14 7.43 -7.01
C GLN A 35 -3.85 8.74 -6.61
N MET A 36 -4.26 8.83 -5.35
CA MET A 36 -4.97 10.00 -4.82
C MET A 36 -4.05 10.78 -3.87
N ASP A 37 -4.02 12.10 -4.04
CA ASP A 37 -3.42 13.02 -3.07
C ASP A 37 -4.51 13.45 -2.08
N ASN A 38 -4.28 13.17 -0.80
CA ASN A 38 -5.21 13.48 0.29
C ASN A 38 -4.75 14.68 1.14
N THR A 39 -3.72 15.41 0.72
CA THR A 39 -3.13 16.52 1.49
C THR A 39 -4.18 17.60 1.81
N LYS A 40 -4.95 18.01 0.81
CA LYS A 40 -6.00 19.03 0.98
C LYS A 40 -7.07 18.60 1.99
N THR A 41 -7.58 17.37 1.87
CA THR A 41 -8.60 16.83 2.77
C THR A 41 -8.09 16.76 4.21
N ARG A 42 -6.83 16.36 4.44
CA ARG A 42 -6.24 16.30 5.78
C ARG A 42 -6.17 17.68 6.43
N ILE A 43 -5.76 18.70 5.67
CA ILE A 43 -5.70 20.08 6.15
C ILE A 43 -7.09 20.61 6.50
N GLU A 44 -8.07 20.40 5.61
CA GLU A 44 -9.42 20.95 5.78
C GLU A 44 -10.23 20.26 6.89
N THR A 45 -10.01 18.96 7.10
CA THR A 45 -10.75 18.17 8.09
C THR A 45 -10.05 18.04 9.43
N GLY A 46 -8.76 18.41 9.50
CA GLY A 46 -7.91 18.16 10.68
C GLY A 46 -7.69 16.68 10.99
N TRP A 47 -8.02 15.79 10.05
CA TRP A 47 -7.93 14.36 10.23
C TRP A 47 -6.58 13.82 9.74
N GLU A 48 -5.95 13.00 10.58
CA GLU A 48 -4.75 12.25 10.23
C GLU A 48 -4.98 10.74 10.38
N PRO A 49 -4.42 9.91 9.48
CA PRO A 49 -4.52 8.47 9.63
C PRO A 49 -3.70 8.00 10.84
N LYS A 50 -4.22 7.00 11.58
CA LYS A 50 -3.49 6.34 12.68
C LYS A 50 -2.12 5.82 12.26
N TYR A 51 -1.99 5.40 10.99
CA TYR A 51 -0.73 4.96 10.40
C TYR A 51 -0.50 5.77 9.11
N PRO A 52 0.64 6.47 8.96
CA PRO A 52 0.93 7.32 7.81
C PRO A 52 1.28 6.53 6.53
N SER A 53 1.53 5.22 6.65
CA SER A 53 1.74 4.32 5.50
C SER A 53 1.29 2.90 5.82
N PHE A 54 1.14 2.08 4.78
CA PHE A 54 0.79 0.67 4.94
C PHE A 54 1.87 -0.13 5.68
N VAL A 55 3.16 0.15 5.41
CA VAL A 55 4.28 -0.54 6.10
C VAL A 55 4.29 -0.27 7.59
N GLN A 56 3.88 0.92 8.03
CA GLN A 56 3.76 1.22 9.47
C GLN A 56 2.51 0.61 10.12
N PHE A 57 1.51 0.25 9.32
CA PHE A 57 0.37 -0.54 9.77
C PHE A 57 0.72 -2.03 9.89
N LEU A 58 1.56 -2.55 8.98
CA LEU A 58 2.13 -3.90 9.01
C LEU A 58 3.02 -4.15 10.23
#